data_AF-A0A2G5WY61-F1
#
_entry.id   AF-A0A2G5WY61-F1
#
_cell.length_a   1.000
_cell.length_b   1.000
_cell.length_c   1.000
_cell.angle_alpha   90.00
_cell.angle_beta   90.00
_cell.angle_gamma   90.00
#
_symmetry.space_group_name_H-M   'P 1'
#
loop_
_entity.id
_entity.type
_entity.pdbx_description
1 polymer ?
#
loop_
_entity_poly.entity_id
_entity_poly.type
_entity_poly.pdbx_seq_one_letter_code
_entity_poly.pdbx_strand_id
1 'polypeptide(L)'
;MIWLIYGEYFKGKEKDIHLFKELKWYTWVITIIIFTAIFSCYFSWFKVTNSAISFIVCLLLSLLVGLYMGFELKKIKDRKYGSERNIHSKNLENLKQSLSSFNVTQKEQLDILTEQIEEILPSLKVSEKFYKIVKDIAVLILIPLSLLFIKESLSNEEYFGLAMMMGSLIFIFIGMGLMVKEPFKMILDWQYRNMKELKLSIEDVKIDLLKDK
;
A
#
# COMPACT_ATOMS: atom_id res chain seq x y z
N MET A 1 26.85 -0.06 -8.22
CA MET A 1 26.49 -1.21 -9.08
C MET A 1 25.05 -1.65 -8.86
N ILE A 2 24.63 -1.93 -7.62
CA ILE A 2 23.29 -2.45 -7.32
C ILE A 2 22.14 -1.53 -7.78
N TRP A 3 22.31 -0.22 -7.61
CA TRP A 3 21.35 0.78 -8.07
C TRP A 3 21.24 0.87 -9.60
N LEU A 4 22.29 0.49 -10.33
CA LEU A 4 22.28 0.44 -11.80
C LEU A 4 21.49 -0.79 -12.28
N ILE A 5 21.76 -1.97 -11.69
CA ILE A 5 20.99 -3.21 -11.93
C ILE A 5 19.53 -3.00 -11.56
N TYR A 6 19.26 -2.37 -10.41
CA TYR A 6 17.91 -1.97 -9.99
C TYR A 6 17.24 -1.09 -11.05
N GLY A 7 17.95 -0.06 -11.53
CA GLY A 7 17.45 0.85 -12.54
C GLY A 7 17.06 0.14 -13.83
N GLU A 8 17.91 -0.73 -14.35
CA GLU A 8 17.63 -1.48 -15.58
C GLU A 8 16.52 -2.52 -15.40
N TYR A 9 16.56 -3.30 -14.32
CA TYR A 9 15.58 -4.34 -14.03
C TYR A 9 14.16 -3.78 -13.89
N PHE A 10 14.00 -2.65 -13.19
CA PHE A 10 12.70 -2.01 -13.01
C PHE A 10 12.30 -1.08 -14.17
N LYS A 11 13.23 -0.64 -15.02
CA LYS A 11 12.92 0.10 -16.26
C LYS A 11 12.18 -0.77 -17.27
N GLY A 12 12.48 -2.07 -17.31
CA GLY A 12 11.78 -3.07 -18.12
C GLY A 12 10.45 -3.57 -17.54
N LYS A 13 10.15 -3.27 -16.27
CA LYS A 13 8.86 -3.60 -15.65
C LYS A 13 7.85 -2.48 -15.89
N GLU A 14 6.78 -2.80 -16.62
CA GLU A 14 5.67 -1.86 -16.80
C GLU A 14 4.93 -1.63 -15.48
N LYS A 15 4.71 -0.36 -15.15
CA LYS A 15 4.00 0.05 -13.93
C LYS A 15 2.51 -0.29 -14.06
N ASP A 16 1.95 -0.95 -13.04
CA ASP A 16 0.51 -1.28 -12.97
C ASP A 16 -0.42 -0.06 -13.18
N ILE A 17 0.09 1.16 -12.97
CA ILE A 17 -0.60 2.43 -13.25
C ILE A 17 -1.09 2.53 -14.71
N HIS A 18 -0.40 1.89 -15.67
CA HIS A 18 -0.83 1.88 -17.06
C HIS A 18 -2.06 0.99 -17.31
N LEU A 19 -2.30 -0.02 -16.47
CA LEU A 19 -3.46 -0.92 -16.60
C LEU A 19 -4.78 -0.20 -16.34
N PHE A 20 -4.79 0.79 -15.44
CA PHE A 20 -5.98 1.59 -15.15
C PHE A 20 -6.47 2.40 -16.35
N LYS A 21 -5.57 2.77 -17.29
CA LYS A 21 -5.94 3.48 -18.53
C LYS A 21 -6.66 2.57 -19.53
N GLU A 22 -6.51 1.26 -19.40
CA GLU A 22 -7.11 0.26 -20.28
C GLU A 22 -8.45 -0.26 -19.76
N LEU A 23 -8.86 0.16 -18.55
CA LEU A 23 -10.20 -0.12 -18.03
C LEU A 23 -11.25 0.49 -18.94
N LYS A 24 -12.26 -0.32 -19.27
CA LYS A 24 -13.37 0.13 -20.09
C LYS A 24 -14.20 1.18 -19.35
N TRP A 25 -14.75 2.12 -20.10
CA TRP A 25 -15.49 3.27 -19.55
C TRP A 25 -16.62 2.85 -18.59
N TYR A 26 -17.31 1.73 -18.86
CA TYR A 26 -18.42 1.27 -18.03
C TYR A 26 -17.98 0.81 -16.64
N THR A 27 -16.74 0.34 -16.47
CA THR A 27 -16.19 -0.05 -15.16
C THR A 27 -16.06 1.18 -14.25
N TRP A 28 -15.69 2.33 -14.82
CA TRP A 28 -15.66 3.60 -14.10
C TRP A 28 -17.06 4.08 -13.71
N VAL A 29 -18.03 4.00 -14.63
CA VAL A 29 -19.42 4.39 -14.37
C VAL A 29 -20.03 3.56 -13.24
N ILE A 30 -19.86 2.24 -13.26
CA ILE A 30 -20.33 1.34 -12.19
C ILE A 30 -19.67 1.69 -10.85
N THR A 31 -18.35 1.94 -10.86
CA THR A 31 -17.61 2.33 -9.65
C THR A 31 -18.14 3.64 -9.06
N ILE A 32 -18.38 4.66 -9.90
CA ILE A 32 -18.90 5.97 -9.47
C ILE A 32 -20.32 5.84 -8.89
N ILE A 33 -21.20 5.06 -9.53
CA ILE A 33 -22.56 4.84 -9.03
C ILE A 33 -22.53 4.22 -7.62
N ILE A 34 -21.69 3.21 -7.41
CA ILE A 34 -21.60 2.54 -6.11
C ILE A 34 -20.94 3.45 -5.07
N PHE A 35 -19.92 4.22 -5.44
CA PHE A 35 -19.33 5.23 -4.55
C PHE A 35 -20.37 6.27 -4.11
N THR A 36 -21.22 6.72 -5.04
CA THR A 36 -22.29 7.68 -4.75
C THR A 36 -23.34 7.08 -3.80
N ALA A 37 -23.67 5.79 -3.96
CA ALA A 37 -24.55 5.07 -3.04
C ALA A 37 -23.94 4.94 -1.64
N ILE A 38 -22.66 4.60 -1.54
CA ILE A 38 -21.92 4.54 -0.26
C ILE A 38 -21.91 5.91 0.41
N PHE A 39 -21.64 6.98 -0.35
CA PHE A 39 -21.63 8.35 0.15
C PHE A 39 -23.02 8.76 0.65
N SER A 40 -24.07 8.46 -0.11
CA SER A 40 -25.45 8.72 0.29
C SER A 40 -25.83 7.96 1.57
N CYS A 41 -25.44 6.70 1.70
CA CYS A 41 -25.64 5.92 2.94
C CYS A 41 -24.88 6.52 4.12
N TYR A 42 -23.64 6.99 3.90
CA TYR A 42 -22.83 7.66 4.92
C TYR A 42 -23.48 8.97 5.40
N PHE A 43 -24.04 9.79 4.50
CA PHE A 43 -24.75 11.02 4.89
C PHE A 43 -26.10 10.75 5.56
N SER A 44 -26.79 9.66 5.19
CA SER A 44 -28.04 9.24 5.85
C SER A 44 -27.84 8.74 7.29
N TRP A 45 -26.60 8.39 7.65
CA TRP A 45 -26.18 8.01 9.01
C TRP A 45 -26.60 9.05 10.07
N PHE A 46 -26.61 10.33 9.71
CA PHE A 46 -26.98 11.42 10.62
C PHE A 46 -28.45 11.38 11.08
N LYS A 47 -29.31 10.57 10.45
CA LYS A 47 -30.76 10.63 10.62
C LYS A 47 -31.42 9.33 11.12
N VAL A 48 -30.71 8.20 11.20
CA VAL A 48 -31.37 6.89 11.38
C VAL A 48 -30.84 6.11 12.60
N THR A 49 -31.76 5.55 13.38
CA THR A 49 -31.57 4.73 14.60
C THR A 49 -30.89 3.37 14.38
N ASN A 50 -30.65 2.94 13.14
CA ASN A 50 -30.03 1.65 12.75
C ASN A 50 -28.67 1.84 12.04
N SER A 51 -27.81 2.65 12.65
CA SER A 51 -26.47 2.99 12.15
C SER A 51 -25.55 1.77 11.92
N ALA A 52 -25.68 0.72 12.74
CA ALA A 52 -24.89 -0.50 12.61
C ALA A 52 -25.16 -1.30 11.31
N ILE A 53 -26.43 -1.41 10.90
CA ILE A 53 -26.80 -2.14 9.68
C ILE A 53 -26.30 -1.37 8.45
N SER A 54 -26.46 -0.05 8.45
CA SER A 54 -25.99 0.83 7.37
C SER A 54 -24.47 0.78 7.20
N PHE A 55 -23.71 0.67 8.30
CA PHE A 55 -22.26 0.47 8.28
C PHE A 55 -21.85 -0.85 7.61
N ILE A 56 -22.50 -1.95 7.99
CA ILE A 56 -22.20 -3.29 7.44
C ILE A 56 -22.51 -3.31 5.93
N VAL A 57 -23.62 -2.70 5.51
CA VAL A 57 -23.99 -2.59 4.09
C VAL A 57 -22.95 -1.77 3.31
N CYS A 58 -22.49 -0.64 3.86
CA CYS A 58 -21.44 0.16 3.23
C CYS A 58 -20.10 -0.60 3.11
N LEU A 59 -19.72 -1.37 4.13
CA LEU A 59 -18.52 -2.21 4.10
C LEU A 59 -18.61 -3.29 3.02
N LEU A 60 -19.74 -3.99 2.94
CA LEU A 60 -19.96 -5.04 1.94
C LEU A 60 -19.96 -4.47 0.52
N LEU A 61 -20.62 -3.34 0.29
CA LEU A 61 -20.61 -2.66 -1.01
C LEU A 61 -19.20 -2.20 -1.40
N SER A 62 -18.43 -1.65 -0.46
CA SER A 62 -17.04 -1.23 -0.71
C SER A 62 -16.15 -2.42 -1.08
N LEU A 63 -16.34 -3.55 -0.41
CA LEU A 63 -15.59 -4.79 -0.67
C LEU A 63 -15.94 -5.37 -2.05
N LEU A 64 -17.22 -5.37 -2.43
CA LEU A 64 -17.68 -5.82 -3.74
C LEU A 64 -17.11 -4.97 -4.88
N VAL A 65 -17.05 -3.64 -4.71
CA VAL A 65 -16.43 -2.74 -5.70
C VAL A 65 -14.94 -3.05 -5.85
N GLY A 66 -14.22 -3.21 -4.73
CA GLY A 66 -12.81 -3.55 -4.74
C GLY A 66 -12.53 -4.88 -5.45
N LEU A 67 -13.34 -5.90 -5.19
CA LEU A 67 -13.24 -7.20 -5.85
C LEU A 67 -13.54 -7.10 -7.36
N TYR A 68 -14.57 -6.36 -7.75
CA TYR A 68 -14.92 -6.19 -9.16
C TYR A 68 -13.83 -5.45 -9.96
N MET A 69 -13.32 -4.33 -9.43
CA MET A 69 -12.18 -3.60 -10.01
C MET A 69 -10.94 -4.49 -10.10
N GLY A 70 -10.63 -5.23 -9.03
CA GLY A 70 -9.50 -6.15 -9.01
C GLY A 70 -9.62 -7.26 -10.05
N PHE A 71 -10.83 -7.81 -10.23
CA PHE A 71 -11.10 -8.83 -11.25
C PHE A 71 -10.92 -8.30 -12.68
N GLU A 72 -11.47 -7.13 -13.00
CA GLU A 72 -11.30 -6.52 -14.33
C GLU A 72 -9.84 -6.17 -14.62
N LEU A 73 -9.11 -5.64 -13.63
CA LEU A 73 -7.67 -5.38 -13.74
C LEU A 73 -6.87 -6.66 -13.97
N LYS A 74 -7.18 -7.73 -13.23
CA LYS A 74 -6.53 -9.04 -13.41
C LYS A 74 -6.79 -9.59 -14.81
N LYS A 75 -8.01 -9.48 -15.33
CA LYS A 75 -8.36 -9.92 -16.67
C LYS A 75 -7.59 -9.16 -17.76
N ILE A 76 -7.39 -7.85 -17.59
CA ILE A 76 -6.57 -7.04 -18.51
C ILE A 76 -5.11 -7.48 -18.43
N LYS A 77 -4.58 -7.64 -17.20
CA LYS A 77 -3.22 -8.11 -16.94
C LYS A 77 -2.95 -9.47 -17.58
N ASP A 78 -3.84 -10.44 -17.39
CA ASP A 78 -3.73 -11.80 -17.94
C ASP A 78 -3.79 -11.78 -19.47
N ARG A 79 -4.63 -10.93 -20.07
CA ARG A 79 -4.71 -10.78 -21.54
C ARG A 79 -3.45 -10.15 -22.13
N LYS A 80 -2.87 -9.14 -21.47
CA LYS A 80 -1.77 -8.35 -22.01
C LYS A 80 -0.40 -8.97 -21.73
N TYR A 81 -0.24 -9.61 -20.58
CA TYR A 81 1.05 -10.11 -20.10
C TYR A 81 1.09 -11.63 -19.88
N GLY A 82 -0.04 -12.33 -20.06
CA GLY A 82 -0.15 -13.76 -19.80
C GLY A 82 -0.32 -14.08 -18.31
N SER A 83 -0.21 -15.36 -17.97
CA SER A 83 -0.33 -15.82 -16.58
C SER A 83 0.82 -15.29 -15.71
N GLU A 84 0.63 -15.26 -14.39
CA GLU A 84 1.69 -14.85 -13.43
C GLU A 84 3.00 -15.62 -13.64
N ARG A 85 2.93 -16.88 -14.10
CA ARG A 85 4.10 -17.69 -14.42
C ARG A 85 4.89 -17.13 -15.60
N ASN A 86 4.22 -16.66 -16.65
CA ASN A 86 4.85 -16.05 -17.82
C ASN A 86 5.48 -14.70 -17.48
N ILE A 87 4.81 -13.94 -16.61
CA ILE A 87 5.34 -12.66 -16.10
C ILE A 87 6.60 -12.90 -15.28
N HIS A 88 6.59 -13.90 -14.39
CA HIS A 88 7.74 -14.26 -13.58
C HIS A 88 8.91 -14.74 -14.45
N SER A 89 8.69 -15.63 -15.43
CA SER A 89 9.76 -16.10 -16.32
C SER A 89 10.38 -14.96 -17.14
N LYS A 90 9.55 -14.06 -17.68
CA LYS A 90 10.02 -12.87 -18.42
C LYS A 90 10.83 -11.93 -17.53
N ASN A 91 10.37 -11.70 -16.29
CA ASN A 91 11.11 -10.88 -15.33
C ASN A 91 12.47 -11.50 -14.99
N LEU A 92 12.52 -12.83 -14.82
CA LEU A 92 13.76 -13.55 -14.53
C LEU A 92 14.73 -13.48 -15.72
N GLU A 93 14.25 -13.60 -16.95
CA GLU A 93 15.05 -13.42 -18.16
C GLU A 93 15.59 -11.98 -18.31
N ASN A 94 14.75 -10.97 -18.07
CA ASN A 94 15.18 -9.57 -18.03
C ASN A 94 16.26 -9.33 -16.96
N LEU A 95 16.15 -9.98 -15.81
CA LEU A 95 17.18 -9.91 -14.76
C LEU A 95 18.47 -10.58 -15.21
N LYS A 96 18.42 -11.77 -15.82
CA LYS A 96 19.59 -12.45 -16.39
C LYS A 96 20.30 -11.56 -17.42
N GLN A 97 19.54 -10.91 -18.31
CA GLN A 97 20.08 -9.98 -19.30
C GLN A 97 20.68 -8.72 -18.65
N SER A 98 20.04 -8.18 -17.62
CA SER A 98 20.58 -7.03 -16.87
C SER A 98 21.90 -7.43 -16.18
N LEU A 99 21.93 -8.57 -15.48
CA LEU A 99 23.12 -9.08 -14.81
C LEU A 99 24.27 -9.36 -15.79
N SER A 100 23.98 -9.95 -16.95
CA SER A 100 25.00 -10.21 -17.98
C SER A 100 25.57 -8.92 -18.58
N SER A 101 24.75 -7.87 -18.75
CA SER A 101 25.21 -6.57 -19.22
C SER A 101 26.22 -5.90 -18.27
N PHE A 102 26.14 -6.21 -16.97
CA PHE A 102 27.08 -5.76 -15.94
C PHE A 102 28.17 -6.80 -15.61
N ASN A 103 28.35 -7.83 -16.45
CA ASN A 103 29.32 -8.93 -16.26
C ASN A 103 29.17 -9.68 -14.93
N VAL A 104 27.94 -9.79 -14.43
CA VAL A 104 27.60 -10.59 -13.25
C VAL A 104 27.15 -11.97 -13.73
N THR A 105 28.08 -12.92 -13.76
CA THR A 105 27.84 -14.27 -14.29
C THR A 105 28.16 -15.36 -13.28
N GLN A 106 28.85 -15.03 -12.19
CA GLN A 106 29.28 -15.98 -11.16
C GLN A 106 28.38 -15.92 -9.92
N LYS A 107 28.27 -17.06 -9.24
CA LYS A 107 27.47 -17.19 -8.02
C LYS A 107 27.99 -16.26 -6.91
N GLU A 108 29.30 -16.17 -6.75
CA GLU A 108 29.91 -15.31 -5.72
C GLU A 108 29.55 -13.83 -5.92
N GLN A 109 29.42 -13.38 -7.18
CA GLN A 109 29.02 -12.01 -7.48
C GLN A 109 27.54 -11.75 -7.15
N LEU A 110 26.68 -12.76 -7.30
CA LEU A 110 25.26 -12.68 -6.89
C LEU A 110 25.12 -12.67 -5.37
N ASP A 111 25.99 -13.39 -4.65
CA ASP A 111 26.03 -13.40 -3.19
C ASP A 111 26.41 -12.02 -2.65
N ILE A 112 27.45 -11.39 -3.22
CA ILE A 112 27.87 -10.01 -2.89
C ILE A 112 26.74 -9.01 -3.17
N LEU A 113 26.00 -9.15 -4.28
CA LEU A 113 24.85 -8.29 -4.56
C LEU A 113 23.73 -8.48 -3.54
N THR A 114 23.47 -9.72 -3.14
CA THR A 114 22.43 -10.04 -2.16
C THR A 114 22.76 -9.43 -0.79
N GLU A 115 24.02 -9.53 -0.35
CA GLU A 115 24.50 -8.91 0.89
C GLU A 115 24.39 -7.37 0.83
N GLN A 116 24.79 -6.75 -0.28
CA GLN A 116 24.62 -5.30 -0.47
C GLN A 116 23.15 -4.85 -0.39
N ILE A 117 22.20 -5.67 -0.86
CA ILE A 117 20.77 -5.38 -0.71
C ILE A 117 20.36 -5.47 0.77
N GLU A 118 20.81 -6.49 1.49
CA GLU A 118 20.49 -6.66 2.91
C GLU A 118 21.00 -5.51 3.78
N GLU A 119 22.20 -5.00 3.50
CA GLU A 119 22.75 -3.84 4.20
C GLU A 119 21.95 -2.56 3.96
N ILE A 120 21.45 -2.36 2.73
CA ILE A 120 20.74 -1.13 2.33
C ILE A 120 19.26 -1.19 2.75
N LEU A 121 18.63 -2.36 2.76
CA LEU A 121 17.20 -2.58 3.03
C LEU A 121 16.67 -1.81 4.26
N PRO A 122 17.29 -1.88 5.45
CA PRO A 122 16.81 -1.17 6.65
C PRO A 122 16.76 0.35 6.47
N SER A 123 17.69 0.91 5.68
CA SER A 123 17.77 2.36 5.45
C SER A 123 16.62 2.89 4.59
N LEU A 124 16.05 2.05 3.73
CA LEU A 124 14.99 2.38 2.78
C LEU A 124 13.57 2.36 3.40
N LYS A 125 13.43 1.90 4.64
CA LYS A 125 12.14 1.80 5.33
C LYS A 125 11.76 3.14 5.97
N VAL A 126 11.39 4.10 5.12
CA VAL A 126 11.13 5.50 5.50
C VAL A 126 9.83 5.63 6.30
N SER A 127 8.84 4.76 6.05
CA SER A 127 7.55 4.83 6.73
C SER A 127 7.67 4.73 8.25
N GLU A 128 8.53 3.86 8.78
CA GLU A 128 8.72 3.71 10.23
C GLU A 128 9.27 4.96 10.89
N LYS A 129 10.22 5.64 10.23
CA LYS A 129 10.77 6.91 10.72
C LYS A 129 9.68 7.98 10.74
N PHE A 130 8.86 8.06 9.70
CA PHE A 130 7.78 9.02 9.61
C PHE A 130 6.67 8.76 10.64
N TYR A 131 6.21 7.51 10.80
CA TYR A 131 5.19 7.15 11.80
C TYR A 131 5.66 7.42 13.22
N LYS A 132 6.94 7.21 13.52
CA LYS A 132 7.50 7.52 14.83
C LYS A 132 7.38 9.01 15.14
N ILE A 133 7.78 9.87 14.21
CA ILE A 133 7.67 11.33 14.36
C ILE A 133 6.22 11.77 14.54
N VAL A 134 5.30 11.27 13.69
CA VAL A 134 3.88 11.61 13.78
C VAL A 134 3.29 11.15 15.12
N LYS A 135 3.63 9.94 15.57
CA LYS A 135 3.20 9.41 16.88
C LYS A 135 3.72 10.28 18.02
N ASP A 136 5.01 10.65 17.99
CA ASP A 136 5.63 11.44 19.04
C ASP A 136 4.98 12.82 19.14
N ILE A 137 4.73 13.49 18.00
CA ILE A 137 4.00 14.77 17.93
C ILE A 137 2.55 14.60 18.43
N ALA A 138 1.87 13.55 18.00
CA ALA A 138 0.50 13.27 18.40
C ALA A 138 0.40 13.08 19.92
N VAL A 139 1.27 12.27 20.52
CA VAL A 139 1.31 12.03 21.97
C VAL A 139 1.60 13.32 22.73
N LEU A 140 2.55 14.13 22.26
CA LEU A 140 2.99 15.36 22.91
C LEU A 140 1.94 16.48 22.87
N ILE A 141 1.04 16.46 21.88
CA ILE A 141 -0.04 17.43 21.72
C ILE A 141 -1.37 16.91 22.30
N LEU A 142 -1.76 15.67 22.01
CA LEU A 142 -3.05 15.11 22.44
C LEU A 142 -3.14 14.92 23.95
N ILE A 143 -2.06 14.50 24.62
CA ILE A 143 -2.11 14.26 26.08
C ILE A 143 -2.37 15.57 26.85
N PRO A 144 -1.61 16.67 26.65
CA PRO A 144 -1.88 17.93 27.33
C PRO A 144 -3.26 18.51 27.03
N LEU A 145 -3.70 18.45 25.78
CA LEU A 145 -5.05 18.89 25.40
C LEU A 145 -6.11 18.05 26.11
N SER A 146 -6.00 16.72 26.09
CA SER A 146 -6.97 15.86 26.77
C SER A 146 -7.07 16.12 28.27
N LEU A 147 -5.97 16.43 28.94
CA LEU A 147 -5.92 16.75 30.37
C LEU A 147 -6.59 18.09 30.71
N LEU A 148 -6.42 19.12 29.87
CA LEU A 148 -7.12 20.40 30.03
C LEU A 148 -8.64 20.21 29.91
N PHE A 149 -9.07 19.47 28.89
CA PHE A 149 -10.50 19.23 28.66
C PHE A 149 -11.17 18.36 29.71
N ILE A 150 -10.52 17.31 30.24
CA ILE A 150 -11.08 16.49 31.33
C ILE A 150 -11.37 17.35 32.56
N LYS A 151 -10.49 18.31 32.87
CA LYS A 151 -10.62 19.20 34.02
C LYS A 151 -11.83 20.13 33.90
N GLU A 152 -12.10 20.69 32.72
CA GLU A 152 -13.29 21.52 32.48
C GLU A 152 -14.58 20.71 32.36
N SER A 153 -14.52 19.50 31.80
CA SER A 153 -15.69 18.64 31.54
C SER A 153 -16.37 18.11 32.81
N LEU A 154 -15.63 18.00 33.91
CA LEU A 154 -16.16 17.56 35.21
C LEU A 154 -17.11 18.57 35.88
N SER A 155 -17.24 19.78 35.34
CA SER A 155 -17.92 20.90 36.00
C SER A 155 -19.27 21.31 35.39
N ASN A 156 -19.63 20.86 34.18
CA ASN A 156 -20.91 21.24 33.53
C ASN A 156 -21.34 20.23 32.44
N GLU A 157 -22.64 19.92 32.36
CA GLU A 157 -23.20 18.93 31.40
C GLU A 157 -23.02 19.33 29.93
N GLU A 158 -23.00 20.63 29.60
CA GLU A 158 -22.72 21.10 28.23
C GLU A 158 -21.30 20.77 27.77
N TYR A 159 -20.33 20.71 28.69
CA TYR A 159 -18.96 20.31 28.37
C TYR A 159 -18.83 18.80 28.15
N PHE A 160 -19.76 17.98 28.67
CA PHE A 160 -19.80 16.55 28.37
C PHE A 160 -20.12 16.30 26.89
N GLY A 161 -21.06 17.04 26.32
CA GLY A 161 -21.37 16.99 24.89
C GLY A 161 -20.19 17.40 24.01
N LEU A 162 -19.48 18.47 24.39
CA LEU A 162 -18.24 18.91 23.74
C LEU A 162 -17.11 17.89 23.85
N ALA A 163 -16.93 17.24 25.01
CA ALA A 163 -15.93 16.20 25.22
C ALA A 163 -16.21 14.95 24.37
N MET A 164 -17.48 14.53 24.27
CA MET A 164 -17.88 13.42 23.40
C MET A 164 -17.68 13.76 21.92
N MET A 165 -17.97 15.01 21.51
CA MET A 165 -17.73 15.49 20.15
C MET A 165 -16.23 15.51 19.82
N MET A 166 -15.37 16.03 20.69
CA MET A 166 -13.91 15.98 20.51
C MET A 166 -13.36 14.55 20.52
N GLY A 167 -13.85 13.68 21.40
CA GLY A 167 -13.49 12.26 21.41
C GLY A 167 -13.83 11.57 20.08
N SER A 168 -15.04 11.82 19.55
CA SER A 168 -15.44 11.30 18.24
C SER A 168 -14.54 11.82 17.10
N LEU A 169 -14.14 13.09 17.18
CA LEU A 169 -13.22 13.71 16.23
C LEU A 169 -11.83 13.05 16.26
N ILE A 170 -11.31 12.76 17.45
CA ILE A 170 -10.06 12.02 17.66
C ILE A 170 -10.16 10.59 17.08
N PHE A 171 -11.27 9.89 17.30
CA PHE A 171 -11.49 8.56 16.72
C PHE A 171 -11.59 8.60 15.19
N ILE A 172 -12.22 9.63 14.61
CA ILE A 172 -12.25 9.84 13.16
C ILE A 172 -10.84 10.08 12.62
N PHE A 173 -10.02 10.90 13.29
CA PHE A 173 -8.63 11.13 12.90
C PHE A 173 -7.76 9.87 13.02
N ILE A 174 -7.96 9.06 14.06
CA ILE A 174 -7.28 7.75 14.18
C ILE A 174 -7.73 6.81 13.05
N GLY A 175 -9.03 6.74 12.77
CA GLY A 175 -9.59 5.93 11.68
C GLY A 175 -9.05 6.34 10.31
N MET A 176 -9.02 7.64 10.02
CA MET A 176 -8.38 8.18 8.82
C MET A 176 -6.89 7.88 8.77
N GLY A 177 -6.17 8.02 9.90
CA GLY A 177 -4.76 7.68 10.01
C GLY A 177 -4.48 6.20 9.69
N LEU A 178 -5.33 5.28 10.16
CA LEU A 178 -5.24 3.85 9.86
C LEU A 178 -5.58 3.53 8.40
N MET A 179 -6.58 4.19 7.82
CA MET A 179 -6.93 4.02 6.41
C MET A 179 -5.84 4.54 5.47
N VAL A 180 -5.23 5.68 5.80
CA VAL A 180 -4.15 6.27 5.01
C VAL A 180 -2.84 5.52 5.23
N LYS A 181 -2.66 4.83 6.37
CA LYS A 181 -1.42 4.14 6.73
C LYS A 181 -0.91 3.18 5.65
N GLU A 182 -1.76 2.27 5.19
CA GLU A 182 -1.35 1.26 4.21
C GLU A 182 -1.00 1.86 2.83
N PRO A 183 -1.82 2.77 2.25
CA PRO A 183 -1.43 3.53 1.06
C PRO A 183 -0.14 4.33 1.23
N PHE A 184 0.04 5.01 2.37
CA PHE A 184 1.22 5.82 2.63
C PHE A 184 2.47 4.95 2.74
N LYS A 185 2.37 3.79 3.39
CA LYS A 185 3.43 2.79 3.46
C LYS A 185 3.77 2.23 2.07
N MET A 186 2.76 1.98 1.24
CA MET A 186 2.98 1.55 -0.15
C MET A 186 3.78 2.58 -0.96
N ILE A 187 3.52 3.87 -0.76
CA ILE A 187 4.21 4.96 -1.47
C ILE A 187 5.61 5.19 -0.90
N LEU A 188 5.73 5.37 0.42
CA LEU A 188 6.98 5.70 1.09
C LEU A 188 7.99 4.55 1.05
N ASP A 189 7.52 3.31 1.23
CA ASP A 189 8.38 2.12 1.22
C ASP A 189 8.42 1.45 -0.17
N TRP A 190 8.07 2.17 -1.23
CA TRP A 190 8.12 1.63 -2.60
C TRP A 190 9.53 1.15 -2.97
N GLN A 191 10.56 1.95 -2.66
CA GLN A 191 11.96 1.56 -2.90
C GLN A 191 12.36 0.33 -2.08
N TYR A 192 11.95 0.26 -0.81
CA TYR A 192 12.16 -0.90 0.04
C TYR A 192 11.53 -2.17 -0.54
N ARG A 193 10.27 -2.09 -1.01
CA ARG A 193 9.57 -3.21 -1.63
C ARG A 193 10.24 -3.68 -2.91
N ASN A 194 10.59 -2.76 -3.81
CA ASN A 194 11.29 -3.09 -5.04
C ASN A 194 12.67 -3.72 -4.75
N MET A 195 13.42 -3.20 -3.77
CA MET A 195 14.72 -3.77 -3.43
C MET A 195 14.58 -5.19 -2.86
N LYS A 196 13.54 -5.44 -2.06
CA LYS A 196 13.20 -6.78 -1.57
C LYS A 196 12.81 -7.73 -2.71
N GLU A 197 12.03 -7.25 -3.69
CA GLU A 197 11.66 -8.03 -4.88
C GLU A 197 12.88 -8.35 -5.75
N LEU A 198 13.80 -7.40 -5.93
CA LEU A 198 15.06 -7.61 -6.64
C LEU A 198 15.90 -8.68 -5.95
N LYS A 199 16.00 -8.64 -4.62
CA LYS A 199 16.71 -9.65 -3.83
C LYS A 199 16.18 -11.06 -4.12
N LEU A 200 14.87 -11.26 -3.98
CA LEU A 200 14.23 -12.55 -4.24
C LEU A 200 14.47 -13.02 -5.68
N SER A 201 14.40 -12.10 -6.65
CA SER A 201 14.64 -12.43 -8.05
C SER A 201 16.10 -12.82 -8.32
N ILE A 202 17.07 -12.22 -7.62
CA ILE A 202 18.49 -12.60 -7.68
C ILE A 202 18.69 -13.99 -7.06
N GLU A 203 18.03 -14.28 -5.93
CA GLU A 203 18.04 -15.61 -5.31
C GLU A 203 17.45 -16.68 -6.26
N ASP A 204 16.38 -16.36 -7.00
CA ASP A 204 15.81 -17.27 -8.01
C ASP A 204 16.77 -17.53 -9.18
N VAL A 205 17.45 -16.50 -9.70
CA VAL A 205 18.49 -16.65 -10.73
C VAL A 205 19.66 -17.51 -10.24
N LYS A 206 20.04 -17.36 -8.96
CA LYS A 206 21.07 -18.19 -8.33
C LYS A 206 20.68 -19.67 -8.30
N ILE A 207 19.42 -19.98 -7.99
CA ILE A 207 18.89 -21.36 -7.99
C ILE A 207 18.93 -21.95 -9.40
N ASP A 208 18.56 -21.16 -10.42
CA ASP A 208 18.65 -21.60 -11.82
C ASP A 208 20.09 -21.92 -12.24
N LEU A 209 21.05 -21.05 -11.90
CA LEU A 209 22.48 -21.28 -12.19
C LEU A 209 23.06 -22.53 -11.51
N LEU A 210 22.44 -22.99 -10.41
CA LEU A 210 22.83 -24.23 -9.73
C LEU A 210 22.22 -25.48 -10.35
N LYS A 211 21.15 -25.36 -11.15
CA LYS A 211 20.50 -26.48 -11.84
C LYS A 211 21.12 -26.78 -13.21
N ASP A 212 21.75 -25.77 -13.83
CA ASP A 212 22.41 -25.89 -15.13
C ASP A 212 23.87 -26.40 -15.05
N LYS A 213 24.30 -26.88 -13.86
CA LYS A 213 25.58 -27.56 -13.62
C LYS A 213 25.35 -29.02 -13.25
#